data_AF-G7TK23-F1
#
_entry.id   AF-G7TK23-F1
#
_cell.length_a   1.000
_cell.length_b   1.000
_cell.length_c   1.000
_cell.angle_alpha   90.00
_cell.angle_beta   90.00
_cell.angle_gamma   90.00
#
_symmetry.space_group_name_H-M   'P 1'
#
loop_
_entity.id
_entity.type
_entity.pdbx_description
1 polymer ?
#
loop_
_entity_poly.entity_id
_entity_poly.type
_entity_poly.pdbx_seq_one_letter_code
_entity_poly.pdbx_strand_id
1 'polypeptide(L)'
;MKMGFPHGDSVMAQAVRDHDWAVSPLGPTTQWPSPLRHAVDLMLGSPESMYVVWGDALTLFYNDAYAPILGPRQAQALGNL
;
A
#
# COMPACT_ATOMS: atom_id res chain seq x y z
N MET A 1 -9.97 17.82 7.81
CA MET A 1 -8.57 17.57 8.22
C MET A 1 -7.95 16.69 7.13
N LYS A 2 -6.89 17.12 6.47
CA LYS A 2 -6.28 16.34 5.38
C LYS A 2 -5.50 15.20 6.04
N MET A 3 -5.89 13.95 5.78
CA MET A 3 -5.12 12.80 6.29
C MET A 3 -3.73 12.79 5.63
N GLY A 4 -2.71 12.33 6.36
CA GLY A 4 -1.37 12.13 5.81
C GLY A 4 -1.37 11.12 4.67
N PHE A 5 -0.27 11.01 3.92
CA PHE A 5 -0.14 10.02 2.85
C PHE A 5 -0.27 8.57 3.36
N PRO A 6 -0.88 7.63 2.59
CA PRO A 6 -1.62 7.84 1.33
C PRO A 6 -2.96 8.57 1.48
N HIS A 7 -3.42 9.16 0.37
CA HIS A 7 -4.68 9.90 0.31
C HIS A 7 -5.87 8.95 0.28
N GLY A 8 -7.00 9.36 0.87
CA GLY A 8 -8.22 8.55 0.96
C GLY A 8 -8.40 7.83 2.29
N ASP A 9 -9.59 7.29 2.49
CA ASP A 9 -10.10 6.73 3.74
C ASP A 9 -10.53 5.27 3.63
N SER A 10 -10.11 4.58 2.56
CA SER A 10 -10.36 3.14 2.39
C SER A 10 -9.67 2.30 3.49
N VAL A 11 -10.08 1.04 3.64
CA VAL A 11 -9.47 0.12 4.62
C VAL A 11 -8.00 -0.09 4.29
N MET A 12 -7.66 -0.26 3.01
CA MET A 12 -6.25 -0.42 2.63
C MET A 12 -5.45 0.89 2.71
N ALA A 13 -6.06 2.06 2.49
CA ALA A 13 -5.38 3.33 2.72
C ALA A 13 -5.04 3.53 4.20
N GLN A 14 -5.95 3.14 5.10
CA GLN A 14 -5.69 3.12 6.53
C GLN A 14 -4.60 2.09 6.90
N ALA A 15 -4.67 0.87 6.35
CA ALA A 15 -3.67 -0.17 6.59
C ALA A 15 -2.26 0.26 6.14
N VAL A 16 -2.13 0.94 4.99
CA VAL A 16 -0.85 1.50 4.54
C VAL A 16 -0.36 2.60 5.49
N ARG A 17 -1.26 3.43 6.07
CA ARG A 17 -0.86 4.44 7.06
C ARG A 17 -0.37 3.83 8.38
N ASP A 18 -0.99 2.73 8.80
CA ASP A 18 -0.71 2.09 10.09
C ASP A 18 0.45 1.08 10.04
N HIS A 19 0.88 0.69 8.84
CA HIS A 19 2.02 -0.22 8.67
C HIS A 19 3.34 0.47 9.05
N ASP A 20 4.17 -0.20 9.86
CA ASP A 20 5.48 0.31 10.27
C ASP A 20 6.50 0.18 9.12
N TRP A 21 6.47 1.13 8.21
CA TRP A 21 7.41 1.14 7.08
C TRP A 21 8.85 1.43 7.48
N ALA A 22 9.10 1.98 8.67
CA ALA A 22 10.46 2.29 9.12
C ALA A 22 11.34 1.04 9.28
N VAL A 23 10.71 -0.12 9.54
CA VAL A 23 11.39 -1.43 9.62
C VAL A 23 11.42 -2.18 8.28
N SER A 24 10.86 -1.62 7.22
CA SER A 24 10.82 -2.21 5.87
C SER A 24 11.99 -1.74 5.00
N PRO A 25 12.31 -2.47 3.91
CA PRO A 25 13.31 -2.02 2.92
C PRO A 25 13.01 -0.68 2.25
N LEU A 26 11.76 -0.20 2.28
CA LEU A 26 11.36 1.10 1.72
C LEU A 26 11.60 2.27 2.68
N GLY A 27 11.80 2.00 3.97
CA GLY A 27 11.86 3.02 5.01
C GLY A 27 10.54 3.78 5.21
N PRO A 28 10.53 4.80 6.09
CA PRO A 28 9.31 5.55 6.40
C PRO A 28 8.72 6.21 5.15
N THR A 29 7.40 6.33 5.10
CA THR A 29 6.70 6.86 3.91
C THR A 29 7.18 8.25 3.49
N THR A 30 7.70 9.06 4.41
CA THR A 30 8.32 10.37 4.15
C THR A 30 9.57 10.32 3.27
N GLN A 31 10.22 9.16 3.14
CA GLN A 31 11.40 8.94 2.29
C GLN A 31 11.08 8.26 0.96
N TRP A 32 9.84 7.80 0.75
CA TRP A 32 9.49 7.10 -0.47
C TRP A 32 9.68 7.99 -1.71
N PRO A 33 10.20 7.43 -2.82
CA PRO A 33 10.33 8.16 -4.06
C PRO A 33 8.94 8.59 -4.56
N SER A 34 8.86 9.78 -5.14
CA SER A 34 7.60 10.35 -5.63
C SER A 34 6.81 9.41 -6.57
N PRO A 35 7.43 8.67 -7.51
CA PRO A 35 6.72 7.69 -8.34
C PRO A 35 6.00 6.59 -7.56
N LEU A 36 6.61 6.08 -6.48
CA LEU A 36 5.98 5.05 -5.65
C LEU A 36 4.73 5.61 -4.97
N ARG A 37 4.80 6.82 -4.40
CA ARG A 37 3.65 7.45 -3.74
C ARG A 37 2.48 7.64 -4.70
N HIS A 38 2.75 8.12 -5.91
CA HIS A 38 1.71 8.28 -6.93
C HIS A 38 1.10 6.93 -7.35
N ALA A 39 1.91 5.89 -7.52
CA ALA A 39 1.42 4.56 -7.85
C ALA A 39 0.51 3.99 -6.75
N VAL A 40 0.90 4.19 -5.47
CA VAL A 40 0.11 3.76 -4.31
C VAL A 40 -1.21 4.54 -4.20
N ASP A 41 -1.18 5.87 -4.32
CA ASP A 41 -2.41 6.69 -4.29
C ASP A 41 -3.36 6.34 -5.44
N LEU A 42 -2.83 6.14 -6.66
CA LEU A 42 -3.62 5.74 -7.82
C LEU A 42 -4.29 4.37 -7.59
N MET A 43 -3.52 3.39 -7.11
CA MET A 43 -4.01 2.04 -6.84
C MET A 43 -5.08 2.04 -5.75
N LEU A 44 -4.87 2.78 -4.66
CA LEU A 44 -5.84 2.89 -3.55
C LEU A 44 -7.11 3.65 -3.94
N GLY A 45 -7.02 4.63 -4.84
CA GLY A 45 -8.16 5.40 -5.33
C GLY A 45 -8.97 4.71 -6.42
N SER A 46 -8.49 3.58 -6.96
CA SER A 46 -9.18 2.85 -8.02
C SER A 46 -10.29 1.94 -7.46
N PRO A 47 -11.48 1.91 -8.08
CA PRO A 47 -12.51 0.93 -7.75
C PRO A 47 -12.21 -0.47 -8.32
N GLU A 48 -11.29 -0.56 -9.28
CA GLU A 48 -10.91 -1.81 -9.92
C GLU A 48 -9.86 -2.58 -9.10
N SER A 49 -9.88 -3.91 -9.19
CA SER A 49 -8.91 -4.77 -8.51
C SER A 49 -7.48 -4.48 -8.96
N MET A 50 -6.65 -3.94 -8.06
CA MET A 50 -5.30 -3.49 -8.39
C MET A 50 -4.28 -3.80 -7.27
N TYR A 51 -3.04 -3.99 -7.70
CA TYR A 51 -1.88 -4.11 -6.82
C TYR A 51 -0.65 -3.44 -7.45
N VAL A 52 0.34 -3.13 -6.62
CA VAL A 52 1.68 -2.66 -7.00
C VAL A 52 2.71 -3.55 -6.33
N VAL A 53 3.69 -4.03 -7.08
CA VAL A 53 4.91 -4.66 -6.55
C VAL A 53 6.08 -3.73 -6.83
N TRP A 54 6.88 -3.41 -5.81
CA TRP A 54 7.91 -2.39 -5.91
C TRP A 54 9.28 -2.85 -5.40
N GLY A 55 10.31 -2.47 -6.15
CA GLY A 55 11.71 -2.63 -5.78
C GLY A 55 12.20 -4.09 -5.71
N ASP A 56 13.47 -4.25 -5.34
CA ASP A 56 14.14 -5.56 -5.32
C ASP A 56 13.61 -6.50 -4.23
N ALA A 57 13.04 -5.94 -3.16
CA ALA A 57 12.40 -6.69 -2.08
C ALA A 57 10.96 -7.12 -2.41
N LEU A 58 10.46 -6.81 -3.62
CA LEU A 58 9.12 -7.13 -4.10
C LEU A 58 8.00 -6.71 -3.13
N THR A 59 8.10 -5.49 -2.59
CA THR A 59 7.12 -4.98 -1.62
C THR A 59 5.74 -4.88 -2.27
N LEU A 60 4.77 -5.61 -1.72
CA LEU A 60 3.40 -5.68 -2.25
C LEU A 60 2.48 -4.64 -1.59
N PHE A 61 1.77 -3.89 -2.43
CA PHE A 61 0.65 -3.03 -2.06
C PHE A 61 -0.58 -3.47 -2.86
N TYR A 62 -1.77 -3.37 -2.27
CA TYR A 62 -3.02 -3.74 -2.94
C TYR A 62 -4.19 -2.93 -2.35
N ASN A 63 -5.27 -2.81 -3.13
CA ASN A 63 -6.46 -2.06 -2.72
C ASN A 63 -7.56 -2.96 -2.17
N ASP A 64 -8.60 -2.33 -1.65
CA ASP A 64 -9.77 -2.98 -1.07
C ASP A 64 -10.45 -3.94 -2.07
N ALA A 65 -10.45 -3.61 -3.37
CA ALA A 65 -11.01 -4.46 -4.43
C ALA A 65 -10.16 -5.73 -4.69
N TYR A 66 -8.85 -5.66 -4.49
CA TYR A 66 -7.94 -6.79 -4.65
C TYR A 66 -7.87 -7.67 -3.38
N ALA A 67 -8.12 -7.10 -2.20
CA ALA A 67 -7.97 -7.80 -0.92
C ALA A 67 -8.67 -9.18 -0.84
N PRO A 68 -9.92 -9.37 -1.32
CA PRO A 68 -10.59 -10.67 -1.29
C PRO A 68 -9.88 -11.78 -2.09
N ILE A 69 -9.12 -11.41 -3.13
CA ILE A 69 -8.40 -12.35 -4.00
C ILE A 69 -7.25 -13.03 -3.24
N LEU A 70 -6.66 -12.35 -2.26
CA LEU A 70 -5.57 -12.89 -1.43
C LEU A 70 -6.03 -13.98 -0.46
N GLY A 71 -7.32 -14.02 -0.14
CA GLY A 71 -7.90 -14.96 0.81
C GLY A 71 -7.10 -14.99 2.13
N PRO A 72 -6.69 -16.17 2.63
CA PRO A 72 -5.95 -16.28 3.90
C PRO A 72 -4.62 -15.50 3.94
N ARG A 73 -4.02 -15.17 2.79
CA ARG A 73 -2.74 -14.45 2.74
C ARG A 73 -2.86 -12.97 3.06
N GLN A 74 -4.07 -12.40 3.03
CA GLN A 74 -4.30 -10.97 3.19
C GLN A 74 -3.63 -10.40 4.46
N ALA A 75 -3.71 -11.14 5.58
CA ALA A 75 -3.21 -10.69 6.89
C ALA A 75 -1.71 -10.35 6.91
N GLN A 76 -0.92 -10.91 5.99
CA GLN A 76 0.53 -10.73 5.93
C GLN A 76 1.02 -10.16 4.58
N ALA A 77 0.14 -10.03 3.59
CA ALA A 77 0.50 -9.64 2.23
C ALA A 77 0.89 -8.16 2.08
N LEU A 78 0.42 -7.27 2.97
CA LEU A 78 0.82 -5.87 2.86
C LEU A 78 2.30 -5.73 3.23
N GLY A 79 3.10 -5.22 2.31
CA GLY A 79 4.54 -5.06 2.47
C GLY A 79 5.36 -6.31 2.12
N ASN A 80 4.73 -7.47 1.88
CA ASN A 80 5.41 -8.74 1.65
C ASN A 80 4.77 -9.51 0.49
N LEU A 81 5.59 -10.04 -0.42
CA LEU A 81 5.17 -10.99 -1.46
C LEU A 81 5.59 -12.42 -1.11
#